data_AF-A0A2S6HV72-F1
#
_entry.id   AF-A0A2S6HV72-F1
#
_cell.length_a   1.000
_cell.length_b   1.000
_cell.length_c   1.000
_cell.angle_alpha   90.00
_cell.angle_beta   90.00
_cell.angle_gamma   90.00
#
_symmetry.space_group_name_H-M   'P 1'
#
loop_
_entity.id
_entity.type
_entity.pdbx_description
1 polymer ?
#
loop_
_entity_poly.entity_id
_entity_poly.type
_entity_poly.pdbx_seq_one_letter_code
_entity_poly.pdbx_strand_id
1 'polypeptide(L)'
;MSTNRKFTEEEMKILRENPNIVSVSPTKLTYSLVFKQKAVAESEKKGMTAVRIFALAGLTLELLGKPRITAAMKSFKKEAACLCPHMRISQVNQHGPASLPGLRFHFGIVY
;
A
#
# COMPACT_ATOMS: atom_id res chain seq x y z
N MET A 1 -2.10 25.47 -5.42
CA MET A 1 -2.25 24.56 -6.58
C MET A 1 -3.18 23.42 -6.22
N SER A 2 -4.47 23.50 -6.59
CA SER A 2 -5.45 22.43 -6.32
C SER A 2 -5.63 21.56 -7.56
N THR A 3 -4.90 20.45 -7.64
CA THR A 3 -5.05 19.48 -8.73
C THR A 3 -6.29 18.60 -8.49
N ASN A 4 -7.46 19.11 -8.84
CA ASN A 4 -8.74 18.39 -8.75
C ASN A 4 -8.88 17.37 -9.90
N ARG A 5 -7.86 16.51 -10.07
CA ARG A 5 -7.88 15.40 -11.03
C ARG A 5 -8.82 14.32 -10.50
N LYS A 6 -9.93 14.15 -11.21
CA LYS A 6 -10.80 12.97 -11.05
C LYS A 6 -10.11 11.77 -11.68
N PHE A 7 -10.25 10.60 -11.06
CA PHE A 7 -9.81 9.35 -11.67
C PHE A 7 -10.72 9.00 -12.86
N THR A 8 -10.17 8.47 -13.95
CA THR A 8 -10.94 7.88 -15.05
C THR A 8 -11.57 6.56 -14.61
N GLU A 9 -12.55 6.05 -15.36
CA GLU A 9 -13.17 4.76 -15.04
C GLU A 9 -12.16 3.59 -15.11
N GLU A 10 -11.19 3.67 -16.02
CA GLU A 10 -10.09 2.73 -16.17
C GLU A 10 -9.16 2.74 -14.95
N GLU A 11 -8.70 3.93 -14.52
CA GLU A 11 -7.92 4.10 -13.29
C GLU A 11 -8.70 3.60 -12.06
N MET A 12 -10.00 3.91 -11.98
CA MET A 12 -10.85 3.45 -10.89
C MET A 12 -11.01 1.93 -10.89
N LYS A 13 -11.05 1.27 -12.05
CA LYS A 13 -11.13 -0.19 -12.16
C LYS A 13 -9.85 -0.84 -11.63
N ILE A 14 -8.69 -0.39 -12.10
CA ILE A 14 -7.36 -0.85 -11.63
C ILE A 14 -7.21 -0.64 -10.11
N LEU A 15 -7.69 0.50 -9.59
CA LEU A 15 -7.68 0.79 -8.16
C LEU A 15 -8.65 -0.09 -7.34
N ARG A 16 -9.77 -0.52 -7.92
CA ARG A 16 -10.76 -1.41 -7.27
C ARG A 16 -10.30 -2.86 -7.20
N GLU A 17 -9.53 -3.32 -8.18
CA GLU A 17 -8.94 -4.66 -8.19
C GLU A 17 -7.81 -4.84 -7.15
N ASN A 18 -7.34 -3.74 -6.54
CA ASN A 18 -6.23 -3.75 -5.61
C ASN A 18 -6.69 -3.89 -4.13
N PRO A 19 -6.30 -4.97 -3.41
CA PRO A 19 -6.82 -5.29 -2.07
C PRO A 19 -6.41 -4.29 -0.97
N ASN A 20 -5.53 -3.32 -1.27
CA ASN A 20 -5.14 -2.26 -0.33
C ASN A 20 -6.19 -1.15 -0.22
N ILE A 21 -7.19 -1.13 -1.10
CA ILE A 21 -8.21 -0.08 -1.20
C ILE A 21 -9.58 -0.64 -0.78
N VAL A 22 -10.25 0.08 0.11
CA VAL A 22 -11.61 -0.27 0.59
C VAL A 22 -12.69 0.33 -0.31
N SER A 23 -12.45 1.52 -0.85
CA SER A 23 -13.42 2.16 -1.74
C SER A 23 -12.78 3.21 -2.65
N VAL A 24 -13.20 3.24 -3.91
CA VAL A 24 -12.76 4.20 -4.93
C VAL A 24 -13.93 5.08 -5.35
N SER A 25 -13.81 6.38 -5.07
CA SER A 25 -14.66 7.45 -5.63
C SER A 25 -13.84 8.28 -6.62
N PRO A 26 -14.46 8.94 -7.62
CA PRO A 26 -13.74 9.73 -8.62
C PRO A 26 -12.85 10.83 -8.01
N THR A 27 -13.21 11.37 -6.85
CA THR A 27 -12.45 12.42 -6.14
C THR A 27 -11.70 11.93 -4.89
N LYS A 28 -12.13 10.82 -4.28
CA LYS A 28 -11.63 10.33 -2.97
C LYS A 28 -11.24 8.86 -3.05
N LEU A 29 -10.12 8.51 -2.42
CA LEU A 29 -9.64 7.14 -2.32
C LEU A 29 -9.59 6.72 -0.84
N THR A 30 -10.34 5.68 -0.48
CA THR A 30 -10.40 5.15 0.88
C THR A 30 -9.48 3.95 1.00
N TYR A 31 -8.30 4.18 1.58
CA TYR A 31 -7.32 3.14 1.87
C TYR A 31 -7.73 2.28 3.06
N SER A 32 -7.38 0.98 3.02
CA SER A 32 -7.52 0.09 4.18
C SER A 32 -6.65 0.56 5.35
N LEU A 33 -7.16 0.41 6.58
CA LEU A 33 -6.42 0.72 7.80
C LEU A 33 -5.08 -0.03 7.86
N VAL A 34 -5.07 -1.29 7.42
CA VAL A 34 -3.88 -2.14 7.32
C VAL A 34 -2.82 -1.52 6.39
N PHE A 35 -3.26 -0.97 5.25
CA PHE A 35 -2.34 -0.29 4.32
C PHE A 35 -1.80 1.02 4.92
N LYS A 36 -2.64 1.83 5.58
CA LYS A 36 -2.19 3.06 6.26
C LYS A 36 -1.10 2.77 7.30
N GLN A 37 -1.31 1.75 8.14
CA GLN A 37 -0.36 1.33 9.17
C GLN A 37 0.95 0.80 8.57
N LYS A 38 0.87 -0.11 7.58
CA LYS A 38 2.05 -0.58 6.84
C LYS A 38 2.82 0.59 6.25
N ALA A 39 2.16 1.52 5.58
CA ALA A 39 2.81 2.66 4.95
C ALA A 39 3.53 3.57 5.94
N VAL A 40 2.96 3.81 7.13
CA VAL A 40 3.64 4.56 8.20
C VAL A 40 4.87 3.79 8.69
N ALA A 41 4.72 2.53 9.09
CA ALA A 41 5.81 1.70 9.61
C ALA A 41 6.95 1.49 8.59
N GLU A 42 6.63 1.36 7.30
CA GLU A 42 7.64 1.32 6.24
C GLU A 42 8.33 2.67 6.05
N SER A 43 7.62 3.81 6.20
CA SER A 43 8.21 5.15 6.09
C SER A 43 9.16 5.52 7.23
N GLU A 44 9.14 4.77 8.34
CA GLU A 44 10.11 4.89 9.44
C GLU A 44 11.40 4.09 9.16
N LYS A 45 11.38 3.15 8.20
CA LYS A 45 12.59 2.43 7.77
C LYS A 45 13.50 3.38 6.99
N LYS A 46 14.79 3.38 7.34
CA LYS A 46 15.81 4.22 6.70
C LYS A 46 15.89 3.90 5.19
N GLY A 47 15.62 4.89 4.34
CA GLY A 47 15.66 4.75 2.88
C GLY A 47 14.33 4.41 2.18
N MET A 48 13.23 4.20 2.91
CA MET A 48 11.90 3.98 2.32
C MET A 48 11.18 5.29 2.00
N THR A 49 11.13 5.65 0.72
CA THR A 49 10.33 6.79 0.24
C THR A 49 8.86 6.38 0.07
N ALA A 50 7.92 7.28 0.40
CA ALA A 50 6.48 7.05 0.18
C ALA A 50 6.14 6.57 -1.25
N VAL A 51 6.84 7.10 -2.27
CA VAL A 51 6.73 6.65 -3.66
C VAL A 51 7.02 5.15 -3.83
N ARG A 52 8.03 4.61 -3.14
CA ARG A 52 8.39 3.18 -3.20
C ARG A 52 7.34 2.32 -2.50
N ILE A 53 6.90 2.74 -1.32
CA ILE A 53 5.88 2.04 -0.51
C ILE A 53 4.58 1.90 -1.31
N PHE A 54 4.11 2.99 -1.93
CA PHE A 54 2.91 2.98 -2.75
C PHE A 54 3.12 2.13 -4.03
N ALA A 55 4.27 2.24 -4.71
CA ALA A 55 4.58 1.39 -5.87
C ALA A 55 4.61 -0.11 -5.55
N LEU A 56 5.14 -0.53 -4.38
CA LEU A 56 5.11 -1.92 -3.92
C LEU A 56 3.69 -2.44 -3.69
N ALA A 57 2.75 -1.56 -3.36
CA ALA A 57 1.33 -1.88 -3.25
C ALA A 57 0.55 -1.78 -4.58
N GLY A 58 1.23 -1.63 -5.72
CA GLY A 58 0.59 -1.42 -7.03
C GLY A 58 -0.02 -0.03 -7.23
N LEU A 59 0.25 0.91 -6.32
CA LEU A 59 -0.23 2.30 -6.37
C LEU A 59 0.88 3.17 -6.97
N THR A 60 1.03 3.09 -8.29
CA THR A 60 2.14 3.76 -8.99
C THR A 60 2.04 5.29 -8.93
N LEU A 61 3.21 5.92 -9.02
CA LEU A 61 3.35 7.38 -9.08
C LEU A 61 2.66 7.98 -10.32
N GLU A 62 2.52 7.21 -11.38
CA GLU A 62 1.83 7.59 -12.61
C GLU A 62 0.32 7.75 -12.37
N LEU A 63 -0.27 6.79 -11.64
CA LEU A 63 -1.72 6.65 -11.43
C LEU A 63 -2.25 7.57 -10.31
N LEU A 64 -1.47 7.86 -9.26
CA LEU A 64 -1.86 8.83 -8.23
C LEU A 64 -1.19 10.21 -8.35
N GLY A 65 0.00 10.29 -8.94
CA GLY A 65 0.85 11.49 -8.91
C GLY A 65 1.56 11.70 -7.57
N LYS A 66 2.80 12.20 -7.63
CA LYS A 66 3.59 12.66 -6.45
C LYS A 66 2.78 13.45 -5.40
N PRO A 67 1.99 14.49 -5.74
CA PRO A 67 1.33 15.31 -4.72
C PRO A 67 0.24 14.57 -3.93
N ARG A 68 -0.44 13.57 -4.52
CA ARG A 68 -1.44 12.78 -3.78
C ARG A 68 -0.75 11.80 -2.83
N ILE A 69 0.35 11.18 -3.26
CA ILE A 69 1.15 10.27 -2.42
C ILE A 69 1.71 11.01 -1.20
N THR A 70 2.31 12.19 -1.37
CA THR A 70 2.85 12.97 -0.24
C THR A 70 1.76 13.49 0.70
N ALA A 71 0.62 13.93 0.15
CA ALA A 71 -0.53 14.35 0.96
C ALA A 71 -1.15 13.17 1.76
N ALA A 72 -1.35 12.02 1.12
CA ALA A 72 -1.82 10.80 1.78
C ALA A 72 -0.86 10.37 2.90
N MET A 73 0.45 10.33 2.63
CA MET A 73 1.47 10.02 3.62
C MET A 73 1.43 10.96 4.84
N LYS A 74 1.27 12.28 4.60
CA LYS A 74 1.11 13.28 5.68
C LYS A 74 -0.17 13.04 6.49
N SER A 75 -1.27 12.68 5.81
CA SER A 75 -2.53 12.33 6.47
C SER A 75 -2.40 11.08 7.32
N PHE A 76 -1.72 10.03 6.83
CA PHE A 76 -1.50 8.79 7.59
C PHE A 76 -0.66 9.04 8.84
N LYS A 77 0.40 9.84 8.75
CA LYS A 77 1.21 10.22 9.92
C LYS A 77 0.40 11.03 10.95
N LYS A 78 -0.48 11.94 10.50
CA LYS A 78 -1.37 12.69 11.40
C LYS A 78 -2.42 11.78 12.05
N GLU A 79 -3.00 10.86 11.29
CA GLU A 79 -4.02 9.92 11.78
C GLU A 79 -3.41 8.92 12.78
N ALA A 80 -2.19 8.43 12.53
CA ALA A 80 -1.41 7.63 13.47
C ALA A 80 -0.98 8.39 14.73
N ALA A 81 -0.81 9.72 14.67
CA ALA A 81 -0.52 10.56 15.83
C ALA A 81 -1.77 10.93 16.66
N CYS A 82 -2.97 10.89 16.07
CA CYS A 82 -4.24 11.14 16.77
C CYS A 82 -4.94 9.86 17.25
N LEU A 83 -4.66 8.69 16.66
CA LEU A 83 -5.14 7.41 17.15
C LEU A 83 -4.31 6.96 18.36
N CYS A 84 -4.99 6.68 19.47
CA CYS A 84 -4.38 6.30 20.74
C CYS A 84 -3.38 5.13 20.58
N PRO A 85 -2.29 5.07 21.36
CA PRO A 85 -1.19 4.10 21.21
C PRO A 85 -1.55 2.62 21.47
N HIS A 86 -2.84 2.30 21.66
CA HIS A 86 -3.35 0.97 21.99
C HIS A 86 -3.58 0.05 20.79
N MET A 87 -3.25 0.46 19.55
CA MET A 87 -3.32 -0.43 18.37
C MET A 87 -1.94 -0.90 17.89
N ARG A 88 -1.01 -1.16 18.82
CA ARG A 88 0.04 -2.16 18.58
C ARG A 88 -0.60 -3.54 18.59
N ILE A 89 -0.21 -4.38 17.63
CA ILE A 89 -0.57 -5.81 17.51
C ILE A 89 -2.04 -6.04 17.09
N SER A 90 -2.26 -6.24 15.80
CA SER A 90 -2.89 -7.48 15.27
C SER A 90 -2.91 -7.52 13.74
N GLN A 91 -2.52 -8.68 13.19
CA GLN A 91 -2.70 -9.13 11.80
C GLN A 91 -2.01 -8.34 10.66
N VAL A 92 -0.85 -8.85 10.23
CA VAL A 92 -0.48 -8.89 8.81
C VAL A 92 -0.68 -10.33 8.32
N ASN A 93 -1.91 -10.63 7.88
CA ASN A 93 -2.36 -11.93 7.37
C ASN A 93 -3.73 -11.74 6.69
N GLN A 94 -3.97 -11.94 5.38
CA GLN A 94 -3.14 -12.36 4.23
C GLN A 94 -3.70 -11.71 2.94
N HIS A 95 -2.85 -11.53 1.91
CA HIS A 95 -3.22 -11.81 0.51
C HIS A 95 -1.98 -11.87 -0.39
N GLY A 96 -1.32 -13.03 -0.38
CA GLY A 96 -0.61 -13.53 -1.55
C GLY A 96 -1.36 -14.79 -1.99
N PRO A 97 -1.91 -14.86 -3.22
CA PRO A 97 -2.59 -16.06 -3.69
C PRO A 97 -1.57 -17.21 -3.83
N ALA A 98 -1.95 -18.39 -3.35
CA ALA A 98 -1.10 -19.57 -3.41
C ALA A 98 -1.03 -20.15 -4.82
N SER A 99 0.19 -20.37 -5.33
CA SER A 99 0.56 -21.33 -6.37
C SER A 99 2.09 -21.39 -6.46
N LEU A 100 2.78 -22.52 -6.59
CA LEU A 100 2.46 -23.95 -6.44
C LEU A 100 3.79 -24.64 -6.00
N PRO A 101 3.78 -25.87 -5.44
CA PRO A 101 4.99 -26.53 -4.97
C PRO A 101 5.79 -27.13 -6.14
N GLY A 102 7.12 -27.08 -6.10
CA GLY A 102 7.94 -27.85 -7.03
C GLY A 102 9.27 -27.26 -7.46
N LEU A 103 10.18 -26.96 -6.51
CA LEU A 103 11.60 -26.95 -6.84
C LEU A 103 12.34 -27.91 -5.90
N ARG A 104 12.60 -29.13 -6.40
CA ARG A 104 13.50 -30.09 -5.77
C ARG A 104 14.91 -29.49 -5.75
N PHE A 105 15.32 -28.92 -4.63
CA PHE A 105 16.74 -28.74 -4.34
C PHE A 105 17.33 -30.12 -4.06
N HIS A 106 17.91 -30.72 -5.10
CA HIS A 106 18.64 -31.97 -4.98
C HIS A 106 19.97 -31.66 -4.28
N PHE A 107 20.00 -31.77 -2.95
CA PHE A 107 21.23 -31.74 -2.17
C PHE A 107 22.06 -32.99 -2.51
N GLY A 108 22.90 -32.87 -3.52
CA GLY A 108 23.90 -33.88 -3.85
C GLY A 108 25.07 -33.77 -2.87
N ILE A 109 25.05 -34.60 -1.82
CA ILE A 109 26.24 -34.90 -0.99
C ILE A 109 26.42 -36.42 -0.98
N VAL A 110 27.27 -36.89 -1.91
CA VAL A 110 27.74 -38.27 -2.12
C VAL A 110 29.05 -38.12 -2.92
N TYR A 111 30.24 -38.51 -2.49
CA TYR A 111 30.74 -39.05 -1.21
C TYR A 111 31.95 -38.23 -0.76
#